data_AF-A0A8J8D388-F1
#
_entry.id   AF-A0A8J8D388-F1
#
_cell.length_a   1.000
_cell.length_b   1.000
_cell.length_c   1.000
_cell.angle_alpha   90.00
_cell.angle_beta   90.00
_cell.angle_gamma   90.00
#
_symmetry.space_group_name_H-M   'P 1'
#
loop_
_entity.id
_entity.type
_entity.pdbx_description
1 polymer ?
#
loop_
_entity_poly.entity_id
_entity_poly.type
_entity_poly.pdbx_seq_one_letter_code
_entity_poly.pdbx_strand_id
1 'polypeptide(L)'
;MVGTKWGALALVLLLLGSVVPLSMAEDNATASDATLLDNSTREMVIAEQLINQLQRLSKFAEDKIEPIKDKLPENSSILANYETAEEYKDRAISEYEAGDYYNSILDSLTAMHYYKLALSRLQEAADRVQDLRERIRIETERMMEYFQMVEKTIRFAQNQGIDVSNLTQLYNETKEAYKLVLDDLKAGDIEKAKADYEAAKEKKALLDEELRKVREKLAYANADKIVQEFLIKGEKGIEIAQQAIEKARENGYNVTELQERLDAFVAVYNEVKTLADEGKWEEALKVMDENRETIREFQKAIEFIRMKVYERELEEKLKDVRAFLMEMKNRIEKDAKALAELKREGVDTIPAEIQLKVAVQELRIGVELLKDRKPLQAKAHFAIALDMLHRVDEFILAHA
;
A
#
# COMPACT_ATOMS: atom_id res chain seq x y z
N MET A 1 -14.61 33.18 -25.68
CA MET A 1 -13.29 32.72 -25.21
C MET A 1 -12.41 33.93 -24.94
N VAL A 2 -12.20 34.26 -23.67
CA VAL A 2 -11.30 35.34 -23.21
C VAL A 2 -10.56 34.78 -22.01
N GLY A 3 -9.23 34.90 -22.01
CA GLY A 3 -8.31 34.19 -21.12
C GLY A 3 -8.56 34.42 -19.63
N THR A 4 -9.02 33.38 -18.94
CA THR A 4 -9.08 33.31 -17.49
C THR A 4 -7.68 33.03 -16.95
N LYS A 5 -7.12 34.01 -16.23
CA LYS A 5 -5.79 33.98 -15.60
C LYS A 5 -5.56 32.68 -14.80
N TRP A 6 -4.57 31.89 -15.21
CA TRP A 6 -4.21 30.58 -14.67
C TRP A 6 -3.53 30.61 -13.28
N GLY A 7 -3.16 31.79 -12.79
CA GLY A 7 -2.44 31.94 -11.50
C GLY A 7 -3.22 31.55 -10.24
N ALA A 8 -4.56 31.60 -10.27
CA ALA A 8 -5.38 31.30 -9.09
C ALA A 8 -5.53 29.79 -8.80
N LEU A 9 -5.50 28.94 -9.84
CA LEU A 9 -5.55 27.47 -9.69
C LEU A 9 -4.21 26.89 -9.24
N ALA A 10 -3.10 27.57 -9.55
CA ALA A 10 -1.77 27.19 -9.07
C ALA A 10 -1.62 27.42 -7.55
N LEU A 11 -2.24 28.47 -7.00
CA LEU A 11 -2.23 28.78 -5.55
C LEU A 11 -3.00 27.77 -4.69
N VAL A 12 -4.09 27.19 -5.21
CA VAL A 12 -4.87 26.15 -4.51
C VAL A 12 -4.10 24.82 -4.49
N LEU A 13 -3.41 24.48 -5.58
CA LEU A 13 -2.56 23.29 -5.64
C LEU A 13 -1.25 23.44 -4.85
N LEU A 14 -0.69 24.65 -4.75
CA LEU A 14 0.50 24.94 -3.92
C LEU A 14 0.21 24.83 -2.43
N LEU A 15 -1.00 25.16 -1.98
CA LEU A 15 -1.42 24.98 -0.59
C LEU A 15 -1.71 23.50 -0.25
N LEU A 16 -2.15 22.70 -1.21
CA LEU A 16 -2.43 21.26 -1.05
C LEU A 16 -1.21 20.35 -1.32
N GLY A 17 -0.15 20.87 -1.91
CA GLY A 17 1.04 20.11 -2.34
C GLY A 17 2.30 20.32 -1.50
N SER A 18 2.24 21.01 -0.37
CA SER A 18 3.42 21.38 0.44
C SER A 18 3.96 20.27 1.37
N VAL A 19 3.67 19.00 1.07
CA VAL A 19 4.18 17.86 1.84
C VAL A 19 4.97 16.92 0.91
N VAL A 20 6.28 17.21 0.82
CA VAL A 20 7.42 16.38 0.34
C VAL A 20 7.88 16.51 -1.14
N PRO A 21 9.19 16.81 -1.40
CA PRO A 21 9.77 16.99 -2.74
C PRO A 21 10.50 15.76 -3.33
N LEU A 22 10.63 15.75 -4.67
CA LEU A 22 11.33 14.79 -5.56
C LEU A 22 12.59 15.42 -6.21
N SER A 23 13.59 14.60 -6.56
CA SER A 23 14.71 14.91 -7.50
C SER A 23 15.20 13.61 -8.19
N MET A 24 15.10 13.41 -9.52
CA MET A 24 16.03 13.73 -10.66
C MET A 24 17.38 12.97 -10.60
N ALA A 25 17.63 11.92 -11.43
CA ALA A 25 18.21 11.89 -12.81
C ALA A 25 19.68 12.36 -12.92
N GLU A 26 20.62 11.90 -13.77
CA GLU A 26 20.94 10.80 -14.72
C GLU A 26 22.33 11.22 -15.31
N ASP A 27 23.27 10.34 -15.73
CA ASP A 27 24.27 10.71 -16.78
C ASP A 27 25.16 9.56 -17.34
N ASN A 28 25.58 9.74 -18.60
CA ASN A 28 26.30 8.85 -19.53
C ASN A 28 27.81 9.16 -19.71
N ALA A 29 28.61 8.24 -20.27
CA ALA A 29 29.90 8.54 -20.94
C ALA A 29 30.33 7.48 -22.00
N THR A 30 31.02 7.93 -23.06
CA THR A 30 31.52 7.20 -24.25
C THR A 30 33.03 7.41 -24.52
N ALA A 31 33.59 6.65 -25.50
CA ALA A 31 34.86 6.80 -26.28
C ALA A 31 36.02 5.82 -25.92
N SER A 32 36.96 5.36 -26.77
CA SER A 32 37.20 5.29 -28.24
C SER A 32 38.54 4.51 -28.53
N ASP A 33 38.79 4.19 -29.82
CA ASP A 33 39.75 3.30 -30.54
C ASP A 33 41.31 3.50 -30.45
N ALA A 34 42.09 2.46 -30.85
CA ALA A 34 43.54 2.50 -31.19
C ALA A 34 43.99 1.41 -32.21
N THR A 35 44.94 1.72 -33.12
CA THR A 35 45.42 0.81 -34.21
C THR A 35 46.95 0.85 -34.49
N LEU A 36 47.54 -0.36 -34.76
CA LEU A 36 48.70 -0.77 -35.62
C LEU A 36 50.16 -1.00 -35.08
N LEU A 37 50.55 -2.28 -34.81
CA LEU A 37 51.90 -2.88 -34.54
C LEU A 37 52.30 -4.00 -35.59
N ASP A 38 53.28 -4.91 -35.46
CA ASP A 38 53.47 -6.11 -36.35
C ASP A 38 52.67 -7.33 -35.82
N ASN A 39 52.21 -8.32 -36.61
CA ASN A 39 51.19 -9.27 -36.13
C ASN A 39 51.67 -10.17 -34.96
N SER A 40 52.89 -10.70 -35.01
CA SER A 40 53.47 -11.48 -33.89
C SER A 40 53.85 -10.62 -32.69
N THR A 41 54.33 -9.40 -32.94
CA THR A 41 54.68 -8.42 -31.88
C THR A 41 53.42 -7.85 -31.22
N ARG A 42 52.32 -7.70 -31.99
CA ARG A 42 50.97 -7.36 -31.51
C ARG A 42 50.46 -8.45 -30.60
N GLU A 43 50.48 -9.69 -31.07
CA GLU A 43 49.97 -10.84 -30.34
C GLU A 43 50.75 -11.01 -29.02
N MET A 44 52.07 -10.88 -29.03
CA MET A 44 52.88 -10.91 -27.81
C MET A 44 52.50 -9.80 -26.81
N VAL A 45 52.39 -8.55 -27.26
CA VAL A 45 52.02 -7.41 -26.40
C VAL A 45 50.59 -7.54 -25.87
N ILE A 46 49.65 -8.02 -26.69
CA ILE A 46 48.26 -8.25 -26.30
C ILE A 46 48.18 -9.41 -25.29
N ALA A 47 48.88 -10.51 -25.56
CA ALA A 47 48.94 -11.66 -24.66
C ALA A 47 49.53 -11.26 -23.30
N GLU A 48 50.63 -10.51 -23.27
CA GLU A 48 51.24 -10.01 -22.03
C GLU A 48 50.27 -9.13 -21.23
N GLN A 49 49.56 -8.22 -21.89
CA GLN A 49 48.56 -7.37 -21.25
C GLN A 49 47.39 -8.19 -20.68
N LEU A 50 46.90 -9.18 -21.43
CA LEU A 50 45.82 -10.06 -21.00
C LEU A 50 46.24 -10.94 -19.84
N ILE A 51 47.44 -11.53 -19.85
CA ILE A 51 47.96 -12.31 -18.72
C ILE A 51 48.05 -11.46 -17.46
N ASN A 52 48.57 -10.23 -17.55
CA ASN A 52 48.62 -9.31 -16.42
C ASN A 52 47.24 -8.96 -15.86
N GLN A 53 46.25 -8.73 -16.73
CA GLN A 53 44.86 -8.50 -16.32
C GLN A 53 44.23 -9.75 -15.71
N LEU A 54 44.52 -10.92 -16.27
CA LEU A 54 44.01 -12.21 -15.85
C LEU A 54 44.51 -12.57 -14.45
N GLN A 55 45.78 -12.34 -14.15
CA GLN A 55 46.35 -12.55 -12.81
C GLN A 55 45.67 -11.66 -11.75
N ARG A 56 45.39 -10.39 -12.07
CA ARG A 56 44.65 -9.49 -11.18
C ARG A 56 43.21 -9.95 -10.96
N LEU A 57 42.54 -10.42 -12.02
CA LEU A 57 41.17 -10.91 -11.96
C LEU A 57 41.07 -12.22 -11.18
N SER A 58 42.00 -13.16 -11.39
CA SER A 58 42.09 -14.42 -10.65
C SER A 58 42.28 -14.17 -9.16
N LYS A 59 43.21 -13.28 -8.78
CA LYS A 59 43.37 -12.88 -7.38
C LYS A 59 42.10 -12.26 -6.78
N PHE A 60 41.42 -11.39 -7.53
CA PHE A 60 40.15 -10.81 -7.07
C PHE A 60 39.05 -11.88 -6.92
N ALA A 61 38.99 -12.85 -7.83
CA ALA A 61 38.06 -13.97 -7.75
C ALA A 61 38.36 -14.89 -6.56
N GLU A 62 39.63 -15.22 -6.34
CA GLU A 62 40.13 -15.98 -5.18
C GLU A 62 39.71 -15.31 -3.87
N ASP A 63 39.98 -14.01 -3.71
CA ASP A 63 39.62 -13.21 -2.53
C ASP A 63 38.10 -13.22 -2.23
N LYS A 64 37.26 -13.48 -3.25
CA LYS A 64 35.79 -13.46 -3.15
C LYS A 64 35.15 -14.83 -3.04
N ILE A 65 35.71 -15.84 -3.70
CA ILE A 65 35.09 -17.16 -3.85
C ILE A 65 35.68 -18.16 -2.85
N GLU A 66 36.98 -18.13 -2.60
CA GLU A 66 37.62 -19.10 -1.69
C GLU A 66 37.06 -19.05 -0.25
N PRO A 67 36.75 -17.87 0.34
CA PRO A 67 36.17 -17.81 1.69
C PRO A 67 34.77 -18.44 1.83
N ILE A 68 34.07 -18.67 0.71
CA ILE A 68 32.69 -19.18 0.69
C ILE A 68 32.56 -20.53 -0.01
N LYS A 69 33.67 -21.09 -0.50
CA LYS A 69 33.71 -22.33 -1.28
C LYS A 69 33.03 -23.50 -0.58
N ASP A 70 33.34 -23.71 0.69
CA ASP A 70 32.76 -24.80 1.51
C ASP A 70 31.26 -24.62 1.81
N LYS A 71 30.71 -23.43 1.56
CA LYS A 71 29.29 -23.11 1.75
C LYS A 71 28.49 -23.21 0.46
N LEU A 72 29.17 -23.34 -0.69
CA LEU A 72 28.52 -23.47 -1.98
C LEU A 72 28.19 -24.96 -2.24
N PRO A 73 27.04 -25.26 -2.86
CA PRO A 73 26.72 -26.64 -3.26
C PRO A 73 27.78 -27.23 -4.20
N GLU A 74 27.99 -28.55 -4.14
CA GLU A 74 28.97 -29.24 -5.02
C GLU A 74 28.70 -29.01 -6.51
N ASN A 75 27.45 -28.80 -6.92
CA ASN A 75 27.06 -28.48 -8.30
C ASN A 75 26.88 -26.96 -8.55
N SER A 76 27.53 -26.12 -7.74
CA SER A 76 27.43 -24.66 -7.84
C SER A 76 27.96 -24.18 -9.18
N SER A 77 27.09 -23.49 -9.93
CA SER A 77 27.47 -22.83 -11.17
C SER A 77 28.46 -21.68 -10.99
N ILE A 78 28.69 -21.23 -9.74
CA ILE A 78 29.77 -20.28 -9.38
C ILE A 78 31.11 -21.04 -9.32
N LEU A 79 31.15 -22.19 -8.63
CA LEU A 79 32.35 -23.02 -8.51
C LEU A 79 32.77 -23.60 -9.85
N ALA A 80 31.84 -24.18 -10.61
CA ALA A 80 32.14 -24.75 -11.92
C ALA A 80 32.76 -23.72 -12.89
N ASN A 81 32.23 -22.49 -12.89
CA ASN A 81 32.81 -21.41 -13.70
C ASN A 81 34.17 -20.96 -13.17
N TYR A 82 34.34 -20.87 -11.85
CA TYR A 82 35.61 -20.48 -11.23
C TYR A 82 36.71 -21.50 -11.54
N GLU A 83 36.45 -22.79 -11.38
CA GLU A 83 37.38 -23.88 -11.71
C GLU A 83 37.73 -23.89 -13.20
N THR A 84 36.72 -23.73 -14.08
CA THR A 84 36.95 -23.60 -15.53
C THR A 84 37.85 -22.39 -15.84
N ALA A 85 37.65 -21.26 -15.15
CA ALA A 85 38.48 -20.07 -15.34
C ALA A 85 39.95 -20.29 -14.92
N GLU A 86 40.17 -21.03 -13.83
CA GLU A 86 41.51 -21.39 -13.35
C GLU A 86 42.21 -22.33 -14.36
N GLU A 87 41.51 -23.33 -14.92
CA GLU A 87 42.06 -24.21 -15.96
C GLU A 87 42.52 -23.44 -17.22
N TYR A 88 41.67 -22.53 -17.72
CA TYR A 88 42.02 -21.69 -18.89
C TYR A 88 43.14 -20.69 -18.56
N LYS A 89 43.24 -20.20 -17.32
CA LYS A 89 44.35 -19.34 -16.89
C LYS A 89 45.68 -20.09 -16.94
N ASP A 90 45.72 -21.30 -16.40
CA ASP A 90 46.96 -22.10 -16.36
C ASP A 90 47.43 -22.46 -17.77
N ARG A 91 46.50 -22.76 -18.70
CA ARG A 91 46.80 -22.93 -20.12
C ARG A 91 47.33 -21.65 -20.75
N ALA A 92 46.65 -20.52 -20.56
CA ALA A 92 47.05 -19.24 -21.15
C ALA A 92 48.46 -18.80 -20.74
N ILE A 93 48.85 -19.01 -19.48
CA ILE A 93 50.21 -18.73 -18.97
C ILE A 93 51.22 -19.67 -19.63
N SER A 94 50.92 -20.96 -19.67
CA SER A 94 51.81 -21.96 -20.28
C SER A 94 52.04 -21.70 -21.78
N GLU A 95 50.99 -21.31 -22.50
CA GLU A 95 51.04 -20.96 -23.93
C GLU A 95 51.84 -19.68 -24.17
N TYR A 96 51.69 -18.67 -23.30
CA TYR A 96 52.49 -17.45 -23.36
C TYR A 96 53.99 -17.75 -23.18
N GLU A 97 54.34 -18.55 -22.18
CA GLU A 97 55.73 -18.96 -21.90
C GLU A 97 56.33 -19.82 -23.03
N ALA A 98 55.49 -20.59 -23.73
CA ALA A 98 55.88 -21.37 -24.90
C ALA A 98 56.00 -20.53 -26.20
N GLY A 99 55.63 -19.25 -26.17
CA GLY A 99 55.63 -18.35 -27.33
C GLY A 99 54.42 -18.52 -28.26
N ASP A 100 53.39 -19.25 -27.83
CA ASP A 100 52.11 -19.41 -28.54
C ASP A 100 51.13 -18.29 -28.13
N TYR A 101 51.46 -17.07 -28.57
CA TYR A 101 50.73 -15.87 -28.15
C TYR A 101 49.28 -15.86 -28.64
N TYR A 102 48.97 -16.50 -29.77
CA TYR A 102 47.61 -16.55 -30.30
C TYR A 102 46.68 -17.39 -29.41
N ASN A 103 47.11 -18.60 -29.04
CA ASN A 103 46.32 -19.44 -28.13
C ASN A 103 46.27 -18.83 -26.72
N SER A 104 47.38 -18.25 -26.25
CA SER A 104 47.42 -17.53 -24.98
C SER A 104 46.39 -16.39 -24.89
N ILE A 105 46.17 -15.64 -25.98
CA ILE A 105 45.11 -14.63 -26.06
C ILE A 105 43.72 -15.26 -25.94
N LEU A 106 43.45 -16.33 -26.68
CA LEU A 106 42.15 -17.01 -26.68
C LEU A 106 41.83 -17.60 -25.31
N ASP A 107 42.79 -18.29 -24.69
CA ASP A 107 42.61 -18.90 -23.38
C ASP A 107 42.55 -17.83 -22.27
N SER A 108 43.29 -16.73 -22.39
CA SER A 108 43.16 -15.58 -21.46
C SER A 108 41.76 -14.96 -21.51
N LEU A 109 41.22 -14.71 -22.71
CA LEU A 109 39.88 -14.14 -22.88
C LEU A 109 38.81 -15.11 -22.37
N THR A 110 38.98 -16.41 -22.63
CA THR A 110 38.08 -17.45 -22.12
C THR A 110 38.10 -17.51 -20.60
N ALA A 111 39.27 -17.49 -19.97
CA ALA A 111 39.41 -17.46 -18.53
C ALA A 111 38.73 -16.22 -17.92
N MET A 112 38.97 -15.03 -18.49
CA MET A 112 38.31 -13.79 -18.05
C MET A 112 36.79 -13.85 -18.16
N HIS A 113 36.26 -14.47 -19.23
CA HIS A 113 34.82 -14.68 -19.38
C HIS A 113 34.25 -15.52 -18.24
N TYR A 114 34.89 -16.64 -17.91
CA TYR A 114 34.43 -17.52 -16.84
C TYR A 114 34.58 -16.89 -15.45
N TYR A 115 35.66 -16.15 -15.16
CA TYR A 115 35.76 -15.35 -13.93
C TYR A 115 34.64 -14.32 -13.83
N LYS A 116 34.32 -13.62 -14.92
CA LYS A 116 33.21 -12.65 -14.95
C LYS A 116 31.89 -13.33 -14.63
N LEU A 117 31.61 -14.50 -15.23
CA LEU A 117 30.38 -15.24 -14.95
C LEU A 117 30.29 -15.70 -13.48
N ALA A 118 31.39 -16.20 -12.91
CA ALA A 118 31.44 -16.61 -11.51
C ALA A 118 31.16 -15.42 -10.56
N LEU A 119 31.83 -14.29 -10.79
CA LEU A 119 31.68 -13.07 -10.00
C LEU A 119 30.30 -12.41 -10.17
N SER A 120 29.75 -12.37 -11.38
CA SER A 120 28.40 -11.83 -11.61
C SER A 120 27.33 -12.65 -10.89
N ARG A 121 27.43 -13.99 -10.93
CA ARG A 121 26.51 -14.86 -10.19
C ARG A 121 26.64 -14.71 -8.68
N LEU A 122 27.86 -14.50 -8.19
CA LEU A 122 28.09 -14.21 -6.78
C LEU A 122 27.43 -12.88 -6.36
N GLN A 123 27.55 -11.84 -7.19
CA GLN A 123 26.89 -10.55 -6.96
C GLN A 123 25.37 -10.69 -6.97
N GLU A 124 24.79 -11.37 -7.97
CA GLU A 124 23.35 -11.61 -8.04
C GLU A 124 22.82 -12.36 -6.79
N ALA A 125 23.59 -13.33 -6.28
CA ALA A 125 23.23 -14.02 -5.05
C ALA A 125 23.25 -13.08 -3.84
N ALA A 126 24.24 -12.21 -3.73
CA ALA A 126 24.33 -11.21 -2.66
C ALA A 126 23.18 -10.19 -2.74
N ASP A 127 22.84 -9.72 -3.93
CA ASP A 127 21.73 -8.78 -4.15
C ASP A 127 20.39 -9.40 -3.74
N ARG A 128 20.14 -10.67 -4.11
CA ARG A 128 18.92 -11.39 -3.67
C ARG A 128 18.81 -11.54 -2.16
N VAL A 129 19.94 -11.77 -1.48
CA VAL A 129 19.98 -11.85 -0.01
C VAL A 129 19.68 -10.48 0.61
N GLN A 130 20.21 -9.40 0.05
CA GLN A 130 19.88 -8.04 0.49
C GLN A 130 18.40 -7.69 0.25
N ASP A 131 17.86 -8.02 -0.93
CA ASP A 131 16.44 -7.82 -1.24
C ASP A 131 15.53 -8.58 -0.28
N LEU A 132 15.88 -9.83 0.04
CA LEU A 132 15.15 -10.64 1.01
C LEU A 132 15.23 -10.02 2.41
N ARG A 133 16.41 -9.62 2.85
CA ARG A 133 16.64 -8.97 4.14
C ARG A 133 15.79 -7.70 4.26
N GLU A 134 15.81 -6.85 3.25
CA GLU A 134 15.06 -5.59 3.26
C GLU A 134 13.55 -5.84 3.24
N ARG A 135 13.08 -6.82 2.45
CA ARG A 135 11.67 -7.22 2.45
C ARG A 135 11.20 -7.66 3.83
N ILE A 136 11.93 -8.60 4.47
CA ILE A 136 11.57 -9.10 5.80
C ILE A 136 11.60 -7.95 6.82
N ARG A 137 12.59 -7.04 6.74
CA ARG A 137 12.66 -5.85 7.60
C ARG A 137 11.43 -4.96 7.45
N ILE A 138 11.12 -4.53 6.23
CA ILE A 138 9.99 -3.64 5.95
C ILE A 138 8.67 -4.27 6.42
N GLU A 139 8.45 -5.55 6.10
CA GLU A 139 7.23 -6.25 6.51
C GLU A 139 7.12 -6.36 8.04
N THR A 140 8.23 -6.61 8.72
CA THR A 140 8.27 -6.66 10.20
C THR A 140 8.04 -5.29 10.84
N GLU A 141 8.66 -4.23 10.32
CA GLU A 141 8.49 -2.87 10.83
C GLU A 141 7.04 -2.37 10.69
N ARG A 142 6.35 -2.74 9.59
CA ARG A 142 4.93 -2.45 9.40
C ARG A 142 4.03 -3.05 10.48
N MET A 143 4.50 -4.06 11.21
CA MET A 143 3.69 -4.69 12.26
C MET A 143 3.50 -3.82 13.49
N MET A 144 4.24 -2.73 13.65
CA MET A 144 4.04 -1.78 14.75
C MET A 144 2.62 -1.19 14.78
N GLU A 145 2.09 -0.76 13.64
CA GLU A 145 0.74 -0.16 13.57
C GLU A 145 -0.35 -1.20 13.89
N TYR A 146 -0.17 -2.41 13.39
CA TYR A 146 -1.04 -3.54 13.70
C TYR A 146 -1.04 -3.84 15.21
N PHE A 147 0.12 -3.92 15.86
CA PHE A 147 0.20 -4.16 17.29
C PHE A 147 -0.45 -3.06 18.12
N GLN A 148 -0.32 -1.79 17.71
CA GLN A 148 -1.03 -0.68 18.37
C GLN A 148 -2.54 -0.83 18.27
N MET A 149 -3.05 -1.28 17.12
CA MET A 149 -4.46 -1.53 16.91
C MET A 149 -4.98 -2.71 17.75
N VAL A 150 -4.22 -3.81 17.82
CA VAL A 150 -4.55 -4.95 18.69
C VAL A 150 -4.57 -4.53 20.15
N GLU A 151 -3.57 -3.78 20.61
CA GLU A 151 -3.50 -3.29 21.99
C GLU A 151 -4.66 -2.36 22.35
N LYS A 152 -5.08 -1.48 21.43
CA LYS A 152 -6.31 -0.68 21.61
C LYS A 152 -7.55 -1.56 21.75
N THR A 153 -7.67 -2.61 20.93
CA THR A 153 -8.80 -3.56 20.98
C THR A 153 -8.83 -4.32 22.32
N ILE A 154 -7.68 -4.80 22.79
CA ILE A 154 -7.53 -5.47 24.09
C ILE A 154 -8.02 -4.57 25.22
N ARG A 155 -7.53 -3.31 25.28
CA ARG A 155 -7.94 -2.35 26.31
C ARG A 155 -9.44 -2.06 26.26
N PHE A 156 -10.00 -1.86 25.08
CA PHE A 156 -11.42 -1.60 24.92
C PHE A 156 -12.27 -2.79 25.38
N ALA A 157 -11.91 -4.01 24.98
CA ALA A 157 -12.57 -5.24 25.41
C ALA A 157 -12.48 -5.46 26.93
N GLN A 158 -11.32 -5.21 27.55
CA GLN A 158 -11.15 -5.28 29.00
C GLN A 158 -12.08 -4.30 29.72
N ASN A 159 -12.18 -3.07 29.25
CA ASN A 159 -13.07 -2.06 29.84
C ASN A 159 -14.55 -2.44 29.73
N GLN A 160 -14.91 -3.27 28.74
CA GLN A 160 -16.25 -3.84 28.57
C GLN A 160 -16.45 -5.16 29.33
N GLY A 161 -15.48 -5.57 30.17
CA GLY A 161 -15.57 -6.81 30.95
C GLY A 161 -15.41 -8.10 30.13
N ILE A 162 -14.94 -8.00 28.88
CA ILE A 162 -14.69 -9.17 28.04
C ILE A 162 -13.35 -9.79 28.43
N ASP A 163 -13.33 -11.10 28.61
CA ASP A 163 -12.09 -11.84 28.83
C ASP A 163 -11.21 -11.82 27.57
N VAL A 164 -10.01 -11.24 27.72
CA VAL A 164 -8.99 -11.09 26.69
C VAL A 164 -7.68 -11.77 27.07
N SER A 165 -7.67 -12.61 28.09
CA SER A 165 -6.44 -13.25 28.60
C SER A 165 -5.69 -13.99 27.48
N ASN A 166 -6.39 -14.80 26.69
CA ASN A 166 -5.83 -15.50 25.52
C ASN A 166 -5.33 -14.54 24.42
N LEU A 167 -6.12 -13.51 24.09
CA LEU A 167 -5.74 -12.49 23.10
C LEU A 167 -4.46 -11.74 23.52
N THR A 168 -4.34 -11.42 24.80
CA THR A 168 -3.19 -10.72 25.37
C THR A 168 -1.94 -11.59 25.35
N GLN A 169 -2.08 -12.88 25.64
CA GLN A 169 -0.98 -13.84 25.53
C GLN A 169 -0.48 -13.93 24.09
N LEU A 170 -1.37 -14.19 23.13
CA LEU A 170 -1.03 -14.27 21.70
C LEU A 170 -0.40 -12.97 21.19
N TYR A 171 -0.90 -11.81 21.64
CA TYR A 171 -0.33 -10.51 21.30
C TYR A 171 1.13 -10.41 21.74
N ASN A 172 1.43 -10.72 23.00
CA ASN A 172 2.79 -10.65 23.55
C ASN A 172 3.72 -11.65 22.86
N GLU A 173 3.25 -12.88 22.65
CA GLU A 173 4.02 -13.93 21.97
C GLU A 173 4.34 -13.57 20.51
N THR A 174 3.37 -13.01 19.78
CA THR A 174 3.56 -12.59 18.38
C THR A 174 4.51 -11.39 18.32
N LYS A 175 4.35 -10.41 19.21
CA LYS A 175 5.21 -9.23 19.28
C LYS A 175 6.67 -9.60 19.56
N GLU A 176 6.91 -10.54 20.48
CA GLU A 176 8.26 -11.02 20.75
C GLU A 176 8.83 -11.82 19.57
N ALA A 177 8.02 -12.63 18.88
CA ALA A 177 8.47 -13.36 17.68
C ALA A 177 8.96 -12.41 16.57
N TYR A 178 8.22 -11.34 16.26
CA TYR A 178 8.67 -10.34 15.29
C TYR A 178 9.90 -9.55 15.77
N LYS A 179 10.09 -9.38 17.08
CA LYS A 179 11.31 -8.77 17.63
C LYS A 179 12.53 -9.65 17.42
N LEU A 180 12.39 -10.97 17.61
CA LEU A 180 13.46 -11.95 17.33
C LEU A 180 13.89 -11.89 15.86
N VAL A 181 12.96 -11.78 14.91
CA VAL A 181 13.26 -11.58 13.49
C VAL A 181 14.18 -10.38 13.27
N LEU A 182 13.85 -9.23 13.87
CA LEU A 182 14.68 -8.02 13.73
C LEU A 182 16.07 -8.21 14.36
N ASP A 183 16.18 -8.95 15.46
CA ASP A 183 17.46 -9.21 16.11
C ASP A 183 18.33 -10.17 15.26
N ASP A 184 17.74 -11.16 14.61
CA ASP A 184 18.44 -12.05 13.67
C ASP A 184 18.90 -11.29 12.41
N LEU A 185 18.06 -10.39 11.87
CA LEU A 185 18.46 -9.51 10.76
C LEU A 185 19.59 -8.55 11.13
N LYS A 186 19.69 -8.11 12.40
CA LYS A 186 20.81 -7.30 12.91
C LYS A 186 22.07 -8.14 13.08
N ALA A 187 21.95 -9.38 13.53
CA ALA A 187 23.05 -10.34 13.65
C ALA A 187 23.59 -10.80 12.28
N GLY A 188 22.83 -10.59 11.20
CA GLY A 188 23.21 -10.97 9.84
C GLY A 188 22.89 -12.43 9.50
N ASP A 189 22.12 -13.11 10.35
CA ASP A 189 21.69 -14.50 10.15
C ASP A 189 20.39 -14.54 9.35
N ILE A 190 20.50 -14.46 8.03
CA ILE A 190 19.34 -14.31 7.12
C ILE A 190 18.48 -15.58 7.08
N GLU A 191 19.09 -16.77 7.14
CA GLU A 191 18.33 -18.03 7.12
C GLU A 191 17.53 -18.20 8.42
N LYS A 192 18.13 -17.86 9.56
CA LYS A 192 17.41 -17.86 10.84
C LYS A 192 16.32 -16.80 10.88
N ALA A 193 16.60 -15.57 10.44
CA ALA A 193 15.61 -14.51 10.34
C ALA A 193 14.41 -14.90 9.46
N LYS A 194 14.65 -15.63 8.36
CA LYS A 194 13.60 -16.16 7.49
C LYS A 194 12.76 -17.22 8.21
N ALA A 195 13.39 -18.16 8.92
CA ALA A 195 12.67 -19.18 9.68
C ALA A 195 11.82 -18.56 10.81
N ASP A 196 12.40 -17.64 11.58
CA ASP A 196 11.72 -16.91 12.64
C ASP A 196 10.58 -16.03 12.09
N TYR A 197 10.73 -15.49 10.87
CA TYR A 197 9.70 -14.71 10.20
C TYR A 197 8.49 -15.57 9.81
N GLU A 198 8.71 -16.79 9.31
CA GLU A 198 7.61 -17.73 9.04
C GLU A 198 6.88 -18.10 10.34
N ALA A 199 7.62 -18.42 11.42
CA ALA A 199 7.03 -18.71 12.72
C ALA A 199 6.24 -17.52 13.29
N ALA A 200 6.73 -16.29 13.11
CA ALA A 200 6.03 -15.08 13.51
C ALA A 200 4.70 -14.89 12.76
N LYS A 201 4.65 -15.22 11.46
CA LYS A 201 3.42 -15.17 10.65
C LYS A 201 2.39 -16.21 11.11
N GLU A 202 2.81 -17.40 11.49
CA GLU A 202 1.92 -18.41 12.07
C GLU A 202 1.29 -17.92 13.37
N LYS A 203 2.10 -17.33 14.27
CA LYS A 203 1.59 -16.72 15.50
C LYS A 203 0.62 -15.56 15.23
N LYS A 204 0.91 -14.73 14.23
CA LYS A 204 0.00 -13.67 13.79
C LYS A 204 -1.34 -14.23 13.32
N ALA A 205 -1.37 -15.35 12.60
CA ALA A 205 -2.62 -15.96 12.16
C ALA A 205 -3.48 -16.42 13.36
N LEU A 206 -2.85 -16.99 14.39
CA LEU A 206 -3.53 -17.33 15.65
C LEU A 206 -4.04 -16.08 16.38
N LEU A 207 -3.23 -15.02 16.42
CA LEU A 207 -3.62 -13.74 16.99
C LEU A 207 -4.83 -13.12 16.27
N ASP A 208 -4.84 -13.14 14.93
CA ASP A 208 -5.93 -12.62 14.11
C ASP A 208 -7.24 -13.37 14.35
N GLU A 209 -7.18 -14.69 14.49
CA GLU A 209 -8.36 -15.49 14.78
C GLU A 209 -8.93 -15.20 16.16
N GLU A 210 -8.09 -15.07 17.19
CA GLU A 210 -8.56 -14.71 18.52
C GLU A 210 -9.08 -13.26 18.58
N LEU A 211 -8.43 -12.36 17.86
CA LEU A 211 -8.87 -10.96 17.71
C LEU A 211 -10.25 -10.88 17.07
N ARG A 212 -10.54 -11.74 16.08
CA ARG A 212 -11.86 -11.84 15.44
C ARG A 212 -12.94 -12.22 16.46
N LYS A 213 -12.69 -13.24 17.29
CA LYS A 213 -13.63 -13.65 18.35
C LYS A 213 -13.86 -12.56 19.39
N VAL A 214 -12.82 -11.85 19.82
CA VAL A 214 -12.96 -10.74 20.76
C VAL A 214 -13.76 -9.59 20.15
N ARG A 215 -13.56 -9.29 18.86
CA ARG A 215 -14.38 -8.29 18.15
C ARG A 215 -15.84 -8.67 18.03
N GLU A 216 -16.11 -9.95 17.77
CA GLU A 216 -17.47 -10.47 17.74
C GLU A 216 -18.15 -10.29 19.10
N LYS A 217 -17.49 -10.70 20.19
CA LYS A 217 -17.99 -10.47 21.57
C LYS A 217 -18.22 -8.98 21.85
N LEU A 218 -17.30 -8.12 21.41
CA LEU A 218 -17.43 -6.66 21.53
C LEU A 218 -18.64 -6.12 20.78
N ALA A 219 -18.93 -6.65 19.58
CA ALA A 219 -20.09 -6.27 18.81
C ALA A 219 -21.39 -6.64 19.53
N TYR A 220 -21.50 -7.87 20.05
CA TYR A 220 -22.66 -8.29 20.84
C TYR A 220 -22.80 -7.50 22.15
N ALA A 221 -21.70 -7.23 22.86
CA ALA A 221 -21.71 -6.41 24.08
C ALA A 221 -22.14 -4.95 23.83
N ASN A 222 -22.07 -4.46 22.59
CA ASN A 222 -22.52 -3.13 22.16
C ASN A 222 -23.66 -3.22 21.13
N ALA A 223 -24.41 -4.32 21.13
CA ALA A 223 -25.46 -4.57 20.14
C ALA A 223 -26.52 -3.46 20.14
N ASP A 224 -26.84 -2.92 21.32
CA ASP A 224 -27.77 -1.80 21.50
C ASP A 224 -27.36 -0.57 20.68
N LYS A 225 -26.10 -0.13 20.80
CA LYS A 225 -25.59 1.04 20.08
C LYS A 225 -25.52 0.79 18.58
N ILE A 226 -25.06 -0.39 18.17
CA ILE A 226 -24.94 -0.76 16.75
C ILE A 226 -26.32 -0.79 16.09
N VAL A 227 -27.29 -1.43 16.73
CA VAL A 227 -28.67 -1.53 16.24
C VAL A 227 -29.32 -0.15 16.21
N GLN A 228 -29.15 0.68 17.24
CA GLN A 228 -29.69 2.04 17.24
C GLN A 228 -29.12 2.90 16.10
N GLU A 229 -27.80 2.85 15.89
CA GLU A 229 -27.16 3.57 14.79
C GLU A 229 -27.65 3.07 13.42
N PHE A 230 -27.82 1.76 13.27
CA PHE A 230 -28.44 1.17 12.09
C PHE A 230 -29.86 1.69 11.86
N LEU A 231 -30.70 1.75 12.90
CA LEU A 231 -32.07 2.23 12.79
C LEU A 231 -32.12 3.71 12.39
N ILE A 232 -31.34 4.56 13.04
CA ILE A 232 -31.27 6.00 12.73
C ILE A 232 -30.83 6.23 11.27
N LYS A 233 -29.77 5.54 10.82
CA LYS A 233 -29.27 5.68 9.45
C LYS A 233 -30.20 5.04 8.43
N GLY A 234 -30.82 3.92 8.79
CA GLY A 234 -31.78 3.18 7.97
C GLY A 234 -33.02 4.01 7.66
N GLU A 235 -33.61 4.67 8.67
CA GLU A 235 -34.76 5.55 8.50
C GLU A 235 -34.47 6.68 7.51
N LYS A 236 -33.37 7.41 7.73
CA LYS A 236 -32.92 8.46 6.79
C LYS A 236 -32.67 7.92 5.39
N GLY A 237 -32.09 6.72 5.26
CA GLY A 237 -31.86 6.07 3.98
C GLY A 237 -33.17 5.76 3.25
N ILE A 238 -34.16 5.23 3.98
CA ILE A 238 -35.51 4.95 3.45
C ILE A 238 -36.16 6.22 2.93
N GLU A 239 -36.12 7.32 3.69
CA GLU A 239 -36.65 8.62 3.25
C GLU A 239 -36.00 9.11 1.95
N ILE A 240 -34.67 9.04 1.86
CA ILE A 240 -33.92 9.44 0.65
C ILE A 240 -34.33 8.59 -0.56
N ALA A 241 -34.42 7.28 -0.40
CA ALA A 241 -34.84 6.39 -1.49
C ALA A 241 -36.27 6.68 -1.93
N GLN A 242 -37.21 6.86 -0.99
CA GLN A 242 -38.61 7.18 -1.31
C GLN A 242 -38.74 8.48 -2.10
N GLN A 243 -38.08 9.55 -1.65
CA GLN A 243 -38.06 10.83 -2.37
C GLN A 243 -37.44 10.71 -3.77
N ALA A 244 -36.36 9.93 -3.90
CA ALA A 244 -35.71 9.70 -5.17
C ALA A 244 -36.60 8.92 -6.14
N ILE A 245 -37.30 7.88 -5.66
CA ILE A 245 -38.25 7.08 -6.45
C ILE A 245 -39.41 7.94 -6.91
N GLU A 246 -40.02 8.72 -6.02
CA GLU A 246 -41.15 9.60 -6.33
C GLU A 246 -40.78 10.58 -7.45
N LYS A 247 -39.69 11.32 -7.25
CA LYS A 247 -39.17 12.26 -8.24
C LYS A 247 -38.79 11.58 -9.56
N ALA A 248 -38.19 10.40 -9.52
CA ALA A 248 -37.82 9.68 -10.73
C ALA A 248 -39.08 9.22 -11.52
N ARG A 249 -40.12 8.78 -10.82
CA ARG A 249 -41.40 8.38 -11.40
C ARG A 249 -42.13 9.57 -12.04
N GLU A 250 -42.15 10.73 -11.39
CA GLU A 250 -42.69 11.98 -11.95
C GLU A 250 -42.02 12.38 -13.28
N ASN A 251 -40.71 12.12 -13.38
CA ASN A 251 -39.92 12.42 -14.56
C ASN A 251 -39.91 11.26 -15.59
N GLY A 252 -40.72 10.21 -15.39
CA GLY A 252 -40.87 9.09 -16.32
C GLY A 252 -39.69 8.12 -16.35
N TYR A 253 -38.82 8.12 -15.34
CA TYR A 253 -37.71 7.16 -15.23
C TYR A 253 -38.18 5.81 -14.67
N ASN A 254 -37.50 4.73 -15.08
CA ASN A 254 -37.70 3.41 -14.49
C ASN A 254 -37.10 3.36 -13.09
N VAL A 255 -37.90 2.96 -12.10
CA VAL A 255 -37.54 2.89 -10.68
C VAL A 255 -37.60 1.49 -10.09
N THR A 256 -37.89 0.47 -10.91
CA THR A 256 -38.15 -0.90 -10.42
C THR A 256 -37.02 -1.45 -9.55
N GLU A 257 -35.78 -1.35 -10.01
CA GLU A 257 -34.61 -1.88 -9.27
C GLU A 257 -34.40 -1.18 -7.91
N LEU A 258 -34.57 0.14 -7.86
CA LEU A 258 -34.42 0.90 -6.62
C LEU A 258 -35.58 0.60 -5.65
N GLN A 259 -36.79 0.41 -6.17
CA GLN A 259 -37.96 0.02 -5.38
C GLN A 259 -37.75 -1.38 -4.77
N GLU A 260 -37.30 -2.37 -5.55
CA GLU A 260 -37.03 -3.73 -5.05
C GLU A 260 -35.97 -3.73 -3.94
N ARG A 261 -34.89 -2.95 -4.10
CA ARG A 261 -33.86 -2.80 -3.06
C ARG A 261 -34.39 -2.12 -1.80
N LEU A 262 -35.22 -1.08 -1.96
CA LEU A 262 -35.86 -0.41 -0.84
C LEU A 262 -36.79 -1.36 -0.10
N ASP A 263 -37.63 -2.10 -0.81
CA ASP A 263 -38.61 -3.02 -0.20
C ASP A 263 -37.89 -4.15 0.57
N ALA A 264 -36.82 -4.71 0.00
CA ALA A 264 -35.99 -5.71 0.67
C ALA A 264 -35.31 -5.15 1.92
N PHE A 265 -34.77 -3.93 1.86
CA PHE A 265 -34.18 -3.28 3.02
C PHE A 265 -35.22 -2.95 4.11
N VAL A 266 -36.40 -2.46 3.72
CA VAL A 266 -37.50 -2.13 4.65
C VAL A 266 -37.98 -3.37 5.40
N ALA A 267 -38.02 -4.54 4.75
CA ALA A 267 -38.34 -5.79 5.43
C ALA A 267 -37.36 -6.10 6.56
N VAL A 268 -36.05 -6.05 6.27
CA VAL A 268 -34.98 -6.26 7.27
C VAL A 268 -35.03 -5.18 8.36
N TYR A 269 -35.19 -3.91 7.97
CA TYR A 269 -35.27 -2.77 8.88
C TYR A 269 -36.40 -2.93 9.89
N ASN A 270 -37.59 -3.33 9.43
CA ASN A 270 -38.76 -3.51 10.30
C ASN A 270 -38.59 -4.69 11.26
N GLU A 271 -37.96 -5.77 10.81
CA GLU A 271 -37.63 -6.92 11.67
C GLU A 271 -36.65 -6.50 12.77
N VAL A 272 -35.55 -5.84 12.40
CA VAL A 272 -34.56 -5.30 13.35
C VAL A 272 -35.19 -4.31 14.31
N LYS A 273 -36.07 -3.42 13.82
CA LYS A 273 -36.78 -2.43 14.64
C LYS A 273 -37.70 -3.11 15.65
N THR A 274 -38.45 -4.13 15.23
CA THR A 274 -39.35 -4.87 16.13
C THR A 274 -38.57 -5.53 17.26
N LEU A 275 -37.45 -6.19 16.95
CA LEU A 275 -36.57 -6.80 17.94
C LEU A 275 -35.95 -5.76 18.88
N ALA A 276 -35.53 -4.61 18.35
CA ALA A 276 -35.01 -3.50 19.13
C ALA A 276 -36.05 -2.91 20.09
N ASP A 277 -37.29 -2.71 19.64
CA ASP A 277 -38.41 -2.22 20.45
C ASP A 277 -38.77 -3.20 21.59
N GLU A 278 -38.55 -4.50 21.38
CA GLU A 278 -38.66 -5.56 22.40
C GLU A 278 -37.42 -5.66 23.32
N GLY A 279 -36.38 -4.86 23.08
CA GLY A 279 -35.11 -4.89 23.84
C GLY A 279 -34.19 -6.07 23.50
N LYS A 280 -34.46 -6.81 22.42
CA LYS A 280 -33.70 -7.98 21.98
C LYS A 280 -32.55 -7.57 21.04
N TRP A 281 -31.61 -6.79 21.58
CA TRP A 281 -30.52 -6.18 20.80
C TRP A 281 -29.61 -7.21 20.10
N GLU A 282 -29.27 -8.31 20.76
CA GLU A 282 -28.41 -9.35 20.18
C GLU A 282 -29.09 -10.09 19.02
N GLU A 283 -30.39 -10.38 19.13
CA GLU A 283 -31.18 -10.98 18.06
C GLU A 283 -31.31 -10.01 16.88
N ALA A 284 -31.54 -8.72 17.15
CA ALA A 284 -31.57 -7.67 16.15
C ALA A 284 -30.23 -7.56 15.39
N LEU A 285 -29.10 -7.60 16.12
CA LEU A 285 -27.76 -7.60 15.52
C LEU A 285 -27.53 -8.86 14.66
N LYS A 286 -28.03 -10.01 15.09
CA LYS A 286 -27.94 -11.26 14.32
C LYS A 286 -28.70 -11.17 13.00
N VAL A 287 -29.92 -10.62 13.01
CA VAL A 287 -30.70 -10.37 11.78
C VAL A 287 -29.94 -9.45 10.83
N MET A 288 -29.27 -8.41 11.35
CA MET A 288 -28.42 -7.53 10.54
C MET A 288 -27.25 -8.29 9.89
N ASP A 289 -26.60 -9.20 10.61
CA ASP A 289 -25.49 -9.99 10.06
C ASP A 289 -25.96 -11.00 9.00
N GLU A 290 -27.07 -11.69 9.25
CA GLU A 290 -27.69 -12.63 8.30
C GLU A 290 -28.15 -11.94 7.00
N ASN A 291 -28.52 -10.65 7.08
CA ASN A 291 -29.00 -9.84 5.95
C ASN A 291 -27.97 -8.82 5.46
N ARG A 292 -26.68 -9.04 5.74
CA ARG A 292 -25.61 -8.07 5.45
C ARG A 292 -25.52 -7.64 3.99
N GLU A 293 -25.78 -8.56 3.06
CA GLU A 293 -25.72 -8.24 1.62
C GLU A 293 -26.86 -7.30 1.19
N THR A 294 -28.08 -7.55 1.68
CA THR A 294 -29.24 -6.67 1.44
C THR A 294 -28.98 -5.26 1.97
N ILE A 295 -28.45 -5.15 3.19
CA ILE A 295 -28.09 -3.87 3.81
C ILE A 295 -27.02 -3.15 2.98
N ARG A 296 -25.99 -3.88 2.54
CA ARG A 296 -24.90 -3.32 1.72
C ARG A 296 -25.39 -2.80 0.37
N GLU A 297 -26.20 -3.56 -0.35
CA GLU A 297 -26.72 -3.16 -1.66
C GLU A 297 -27.64 -1.94 -1.57
N PHE A 298 -28.45 -1.86 -0.51
CA PHE A 298 -29.24 -0.66 -0.23
C PHE A 298 -28.36 0.56 0.07
N GLN A 299 -27.36 0.42 0.95
CA GLN A 299 -26.43 1.51 1.25
C GLN A 299 -25.73 2.04 0.00
N LYS A 300 -25.24 1.16 -0.88
CA LYS A 300 -24.66 1.57 -2.17
C LYS A 300 -25.64 2.36 -3.04
N ALA A 301 -26.92 1.95 -3.07
CA ALA A 301 -27.94 2.66 -3.82
C ALA A 301 -28.19 4.07 -3.25
N ILE A 302 -28.23 4.22 -1.92
CA ILE A 302 -28.36 5.53 -1.27
C ILE A 302 -27.15 6.43 -1.56
N GLU A 303 -25.93 5.90 -1.46
CA GLU A 303 -24.71 6.65 -1.77
C GLU A 303 -24.72 7.13 -3.24
N PHE A 304 -25.15 6.28 -4.17
CA PHE A 304 -25.31 6.66 -5.57
C PHE A 304 -26.33 7.77 -5.76
N ILE A 305 -27.49 7.70 -5.09
CA ILE A 305 -28.53 8.75 -5.14
C ILE A 305 -27.97 10.08 -4.62
N ARG A 306 -27.33 10.07 -3.45
CA ARG A 306 -26.71 11.28 -2.86
C ARG A 306 -25.68 11.88 -3.83
N MET A 307 -24.81 11.05 -4.40
CA MET A 307 -23.85 11.47 -5.41
C MET A 307 -24.54 12.14 -6.62
N LYS A 308 -25.65 11.60 -7.11
CA LYS A 308 -26.41 12.22 -8.22
C LYS A 308 -27.09 13.54 -7.85
N VAL A 309 -27.50 13.72 -6.60
CA VAL A 309 -27.99 15.01 -6.11
C VAL A 309 -26.86 16.05 -6.16
N TYR A 310 -25.68 15.73 -5.62
CA TYR A 310 -24.53 16.62 -5.67
C TYR A 310 -24.06 16.90 -7.11
N GLU A 311 -24.08 15.91 -8.00
CA GLU A 311 -23.81 16.15 -9.42
C GLU A 311 -24.76 17.20 -10.01
N ARG A 312 -26.06 17.21 -9.66
CA ARG A 312 -27.00 18.23 -10.16
C ARG A 312 -26.72 19.61 -9.56
N GLU A 313 -26.47 19.68 -8.25
CA GLU A 313 -26.08 20.94 -7.60
C GLU A 313 -24.80 21.53 -8.20
N LEU A 314 -23.86 20.67 -8.59
CA LEU A 314 -22.61 21.08 -9.23
C LEU A 314 -22.80 21.68 -10.62
N GLU A 315 -23.87 21.36 -11.37
CA GLU A 315 -24.11 22.01 -12.68
C GLU A 315 -24.33 23.51 -12.53
N GLU A 316 -24.98 23.94 -11.45
CA GLU A 316 -25.18 25.35 -11.12
C GLU A 316 -23.87 25.96 -10.61
N LYS A 317 -23.21 25.29 -9.65
CA LYS A 317 -22.00 25.82 -8.98
C LYS A 317 -20.77 25.88 -9.89
N LEU A 318 -20.63 24.96 -10.84
CA LEU A 318 -19.51 24.94 -11.78
C LEU A 318 -19.62 25.98 -12.90
N LYS A 319 -20.72 26.74 -13.00
CA LYS A 319 -20.77 27.94 -13.85
C LYS A 319 -19.70 28.96 -13.43
N ASP A 320 -19.41 29.05 -12.12
CA ASP A 320 -18.27 29.78 -11.57
C ASP A 320 -17.40 28.85 -10.73
N VAL A 321 -16.53 28.11 -11.42
CA VAL A 321 -15.56 27.19 -10.81
C VAL A 321 -14.70 27.87 -9.73
N ARG A 322 -14.39 29.18 -9.86
CA ARG A 322 -13.57 29.87 -8.87
C ARG A 322 -14.32 30.09 -7.57
N ALA A 323 -15.57 30.54 -7.67
CA ALA A 323 -16.44 30.70 -6.50
C ALA A 323 -16.64 29.34 -5.80
N PHE A 324 -16.93 28.29 -6.57
CA PHE A 324 -17.06 26.93 -6.05
C PHE A 324 -15.82 26.44 -5.28
N LEU A 325 -14.63 26.56 -5.87
CA LEU A 325 -13.39 26.12 -5.19
C LEU A 325 -13.07 26.93 -3.94
N MET A 326 -13.43 28.22 -3.93
CA MET A 326 -13.27 29.08 -2.75
C MET A 326 -14.24 28.69 -1.63
N GLU A 327 -15.51 28.40 -1.97
CA GLU A 327 -16.51 27.87 -1.04
C GLU A 327 -16.02 26.54 -0.42
N MET A 328 -15.53 25.61 -1.23
CA MET A 328 -15.02 24.32 -0.76
C MET A 328 -13.80 24.46 0.15
N LYS A 329 -12.85 25.34 -0.22
CA LYS A 329 -11.70 25.64 0.64
C LYS A 329 -12.16 26.15 2.01
N ASN A 330 -13.08 27.12 2.03
CA ASN A 330 -13.57 27.69 3.28
C ASN A 330 -14.29 26.64 4.15
N ARG A 331 -15.07 25.76 3.52
CA ARG A 331 -15.75 24.65 4.22
C ARG A 331 -14.75 23.67 4.83
N ILE A 332 -13.77 23.19 4.04
CA ILE A 332 -12.70 22.31 4.53
C ILE A 332 -11.95 22.93 5.71
N GLU A 333 -11.60 24.22 5.63
CA GLU A 333 -10.91 24.92 6.72
C GLU A 333 -11.79 25.05 7.99
N LYS A 334 -13.09 25.28 7.82
CA LYS A 334 -14.05 25.36 8.93
C LYS A 334 -14.22 23.99 9.60
N ASP A 335 -14.45 22.96 8.80
CA ASP A 335 -14.71 21.61 9.29
C ASP A 335 -13.47 21.03 9.98
N ALA A 336 -12.27 21.28 9.44
CA ALA A 336 -11.02 20.92 10.09
C ALA A 336 -10.85 21.56 11.47
N LYS A 337 -11.27 22.83 11.63
CA LYS A 337 -11.23 23.52 12.94
C LYS A 337 -12.24 22.93 13.92
N ALA A 338 -13.47 22.71 13.47
CA ALA A 338 -14.52 22.12 14.30
C ALA A 338 -14.14 20.70 14.77
N LEU A 339 -13.61 19.86 13.89
CA LEU A 339 -13.09 18.54 14.28
C LEU A 339 -11.92 18.65 15.27
N ALA A 340 -11.02 19.61 15.11
CA ALA A 340 -9.93 19.82 16.06
C ALA A 340 -10.43 20.28 17.44
N GLU A 341 -11.51 21.05 17.49
CA GLU A 341 -12.19 21.46 18.74
C GLU A 341 -12.84 20.27 19.43
N LEU A 342 -13.68 19.51 18.72
CA LEU A 342 -14.31 18.28 19.23
C LEU A 342 -13.28 17.27 19.75
N LYS A 343 -12.15 17.12 19.05
CA LYS A 343 -11.03 16.26 19.48
C LYS A 343 -10.40 16.72 20.80
N ARG A 344 -10.29 18.03 21.02
CA ARG A 344 -9.80 18.58 22.31
C ARG A 344 -10.80 18.35 23.43
N GLU A 345 -12.09 18.28 23.10
CA GLU A 345 -13.17 17.96 24.04
C GLU A 345 -13.32 16.46 24.30
N GLY A 346 -12.48 15.63 23.66
CA GLY A 346 -12.42 14.19 23.89
C GLY A 346 -13.34 13.35 23.00
N VAL A 347 -13.96 13.96 21.98
CA VAL A 347 -14.74 13.24 20.97
C VAL A 347 -13.80 12.48 20.02
N ASP A 348 -14.12 11.23 19.69
CA ASP A 348 -13.36 10.46 18.69
C ASP A 348 -13.68 10.95 17.27
N THR A 349 -12.87 11.89 16.78
CA THR A 349 -13.03 12.50 15.45
C THR A 349 -12.40 11.72 14.31
N ILE A 350 -11.74 10.59 14.58
CA ILE A 350 -10.98 9.83 13.57
C ILE A 350 -11.85 9.49 12.35
N PRO A 351 -13.09 8.99 12.48
CA PRO A 351 -13.93 8.66 11.33
C PRO A 351 -14.20 9.89 10.44
N ALA A 352 -14.51 11.04 11.03
CA ALA A 352 -14.79 12.28 10.29
C ALA A 352 -13.52 12.89 9.67
N GLU A 353 -12.37 12.80 10.35
CA GLU A 353 -11.07 13.23 9.81
C GLU A 353 -10.69 12.43 8.55
N ILE A 354 -11.01 11.14 8.50
CA ILE A 354 -10.80 10.31 7.30
C ILE A 354 -11.69 10.81 6.14
N GLN A 355 -12.97 11.07 6.39
CA GLN A 355 -13.88 11.59 5.36
C GLN A 355 -13.40 12.96 4.82
N LEU A 356 -12.96 13.86 5.70
CA LEU A 356 -12.42 15.16 5.31
C LEU A 356 -11.17 15.03 4.43
N LYS A 357 -10.27 14.07 4.73
CA LYS A 357 -9.10 13.79 3.89
C LYS A 357 -9.49 13.29 2.50
N VAL A 358 -10.45 12.37 2.42
CA VAL A 358 -10.98 11.88 1.14
C VAL A 358 -11.58 13.04 0.35
N ALA A 359 -12.39 13.90 0.98
CA ALA A 359 -12.96 15.08 0.33
C ALA A 359 -11.89 15.99 -0.30
N VAL A 360 -10.80 16.25 0.42
CA VAL A 360 -9.67 17.05 -0.06
C VAL A 360 -8.99 16.40 -1.26
N GLN A 361 -8.76 15.09 -1.21
CA GLN A 361 -8.14 14.33 -2.30
C GLN A 361 -9.01 14.35 -3.56
N GLU A 362 -10.30 14.07 -3.40
CA GLU A 362 -11.28 14.09 -4.49
C GLU A 362 -11.41 15.49 -5.11
N LEU A 363 -11.41 16.55 -4.29
CA LEU A 363 -11.39 17.93 -4.78
C LEU A 363 -10.13 18.22 -5.60
N ARG A 364 -8.96 17.74 -5.17
CA ARG A 364 -7.70 17.90 -5.90
C ARG A 364 -7.73 17.18 -7.25
N ILE A 365 -8.17 15.92 -7.27
CA ILE A 365 -8.31 15.13 -8.51
C ILE A 365 -9.28 15.83 -9.47
N GLY A 366 -10.42 16.32 -8.96
CA GLY A 366 -11.38 17.09 -9.75
C GLY A 366 -10.77 18.35 -10.38
N VAL A 367 -9.92 19.08 -9.64
CA VAL A 367 -9.19 20.25 -10.15
C VAL A 367 -8.19 19.86 -11.25
N GLU A 368 -7.45 18.76 -11.07
CA GLU A 368 -6.51 18.25 -12.08
C GLU A 368 -7.26 17.84 -13.37
N LEU A 369 -8.39 17.15 -13.25
CA LEU A 369 -9.23 16.76 -14.38
C LEU A 369 -9.84 17.97 -15.11
N LEU A 370 -10.19 19.05 -14.40
CA LEU A 370 -10.61 20.31 -15.05
C LEU A 370 -9.47 20.90 -15.89
N LYS A 371 -8.22 20.85 -15.42
CA LYS A 371 -7.06 21.31 -16.19
C LYS A 371 -6.86 20.49 -17.47
N ASP A 372 -7.07 19.19 -17.35
CA ASP A 372 -6.99 18.23 -18.46
C ASP A 372 -8.21 18.29 -19.41
N ARG A 373 -9.11 19.27 -19.21
CA ARG A 373 -10.34 19.47 -19.99
C ARG A 373 -11.26 18.25 -19.96
N LYS A 374 -11.34 17.55 -18.81
CA LYS A 374 -12.24 16.42 -18.54
C LYS A 374 -13.35 16.83 -17.55
N PRO A 375 -14.27 17.74 -17.91
CA PRO A 375 -15.24 18.34 -16.98
C PRO A 375 -16.25 17.34 -16.42
N LEU A 376 -16.66 16.33 -17.19
CA LEU A 376 -17.58 15.29 -16.71
C LEU A 376 -16.94 14.42 -15.62
N GLN A 377 -15.66 14.08 -15.76
CA GLN A 377 -14.93 13.32 -14.75
C GLN A 377 -14.68 14.17 -13.51
N ALA A 378 -14.25 15.42 -13.70
CA ALA A 378 -14.08 16.36 -12.59
C ALA A 378 -15.36 16.54 -11.77
N LYS A 379 -16.52 16.62 -12.44
CA LYS A 379 -17.84 16.72 -11.81
C LYS A 379 -18.14 15.53 -10.89
N ALA A 380 -17.79 14.31 -11.29
CA ALA A 380 -17.97 13.12 -10.47
C ALA A 380 -17.11 13.18 -9.19
N HIS A 381 -15.84 13.55 -9.32
CA HIS A 381 -14.94 13.72 -8.16
C HIS A 381 -15.41 14.84 -7.22
N PHE A 382 -15.91 15.96 -7.75
CA PHE A 382 -16.50 17.01 -6.93
C PHE A 382 -17.77 16.57 -6.21
N ALA A 383 -18.58 15.69 -6.81
CA ALA A 383 -19.78 15.16 -6.17
C ALA A 383 -19.41 14.26 -4.99
N ILE A 384 -18.37 13.42 -5.15
CA ILE A 384 -17.82 12.61 -4.05
C ILE A 384 -17.30 13.53 -2.94
N ALA A 385 -16.52 14.57 -3.28
CA ALA A 385 -16.01 15.52 -2.30
C ALA A 385 -17.14 16.20 -1.50
N LEU A 386 -18.23 16.61 -2.17
CA LEU A 386 -19.39 17.21 -1.50
C LEU A 386 -20.11 16.24 -0.56
N ASP A 387 -20.28 14.97 -0.96
CA ASP A 387 -20.85 13.92 -0.10
C ASP A 387 -20.00 13.71 1.15
N MET A 388 -18.68 13.60 0.99
CA MET A 388 -17.76 13.42 2.12
C MET A 388 -17.79 14.61 3.07
N LEU A 389 -17.81 15.86 2.56
CA LEU A 389 -17.96 17.05 3.40
C LEU A 389 -19.32 17.09 4.12
N HIS A 390 -20.38 16.61 3.48
CA HIS A 390 -21.69 16.54 4.14
C HIS A 390 -21.69 15.54 5.30
N ARG A 391 -21.04 14.38 5.15
CA ARG A 391 -20.87 13.43 6.27
C ARG A 391 -20.06 14.02 7.43
N VAL A 392 -19.05 14.85 7.12
CA VAL A 392 -18.28 15.58 8.14
C VAL A 392 -19.17 16.59 8.88
N ASP A 393 -19.98 17.36 8.15
CA ASP A 393 -20.95 18.28 8.75
C ASP A 393 -21.97 17.56 9.64
N GLU A 394 -22.54 16.44 9.18
CA GLU A 394 -23.46 15.62 9.98
C GLU A 394 -22.79 15.13 11.28
N PHE A 395 -21.53 14.71 11.21
CA PHE A 395 -20.77 14.32 12.39
C PHE A 395 -20.56 15.48 13.36
N ILE A 396 -20.14 16.65 12.87
CA ILE A 396 -19.91 17.85 13.68
C ILE A 396 -21.22 18.25 14.38
N LEU A 397 -22.33 18.31 13.64
CA LEU A 397 -23.64 18.69 14.19
C LEU A 397 -24.17 17.70 15.23
N ALA A 398 -23.80 16.42 15.14
CA ALA A 398 -24.20 15.42 16.12
C ALA A 398 -23.41 15.49 17.45
N HIS A 399 -22.26 16.18 17.46
CA HIS A 399 -21.35 16.24 18.60
C HIS A 399 -21.06 17.66 19.12
N ALA A 400 -21.63 18.68 18.46
CA ALA A 400 -21.66 20.07 18.92
C ALA A 400 -22.91 20.30 19.81
#